data_AF-A0ABD4WNJ9-F1
#
_entry.id   AF-A0ABD4WNJ9-F1
#
_cell.length_a   1.000
_cell.length_b   1.000
_cell.length_c   1.000
_cell.angle_alpha   90.00
_cell.angle_beta   90.00
_cell.angle_gamma   90.00
#
_symmetry.space_group_name_H-M   'P 1'
#
loop_
_entity.id
_entity.type
_entity.pdbx_description
1 polymer ?
#
loop_
_entity_poly.entity_id
_entity_poly.type
_entity_poly.pdbx_seq_one_letter_code
_entity_poly.pdbx_strand_id
1 'polypeptide(L)' 'MDKRVIFDFEVDFTNGGGIQGQEFRLDIDSDDISDEELAKYIVKDMRLLMVGEVRILNKRIISEKHKRKPADEDSEK' A
#
# COMPACT_ATOMS: atom_id res chain seq x y z
N MET A 1 -4.79 -1.71 16.31
CA MET A 1 -3.54 -0.92 16.37
C MET A 1 -3.22 -0.67 14.92
N ASP A 2 -3.42 0.56 14.46
CA ASP A 2 -3.40 0.81 13.03
C ASP A 2 -1.94 0.80 12.54
N LYS A 3 -1.61 -0.23 11.77
CA LYS A 3 -0.28 -0.39 11.19
C LYS A 3 -0.32 0.08 9.76
N ARG A 4 0.80 0.67 9.33
CA ARG A 4 1.02 1.08 7.96
C ARG A 4 2.30 0.49 7.45
N VAL A 5 2.29 0.09 6.20
CA VAL A 5 3.52 -0.21 5.48
C VAL A 5 3.89 1.01 4.64
N ILE A 6 5.15 1.41 4.73
CA ILE A 6 5.77 2.39 3.85
C ILE A 6 6.70 1.64 2.89
N PHE A 7 6.60 1.92 1.61
CA PHE A 7 7.43 1.29 0.60
C PHE A 7 7.54 2.16 -0.66
N ASP A 8 8.59 1.92 -1.42
CA ASP A 8 8.72 2.42 -2.78
C ASP A 8 8.32 1.30 -3.74
N PHE A 9 7.87 1.66 -4.94
CA PHE A 9 7.56 0.67 -5.96
C PHE A 9 7.96 1.13 -7.35
N GLU A 10 8.24 0.15 -8.19
CA GLU A 10 8.39 0.31 -9.63
C GLU A 10 7.48 -0.69 -10.33
N VAL A 11 6.80 -0.24 -11.39
CA VAL A 11 6.00 -1.08 -12.28
C VAL A 11 6.51 -0.89 -13.69
N ASP A 12 6.93 -1.99 -14.32
CA ASP A 12 7.23 -2.04 -15.74
C ASP A 12 6.02 -2.57 -16.51
N PHE A 13 5.65 -1.90 -17.61
CA PHE A 13 4.55 -2.34 -18.46
C PHE A 13 5.05 -3.14 -19.68
N THR A 14 4.32 -4.18 -20.06
CA THR A 14 4.66 -5.04 -21.22
C THR A 14 4.55 -4.31 -22.55
N ASN A 15 3.83 -3.18 -22.59
CA ASN A 15 3.73 -2.30 -23.75
C ASN A 15 4.77 -1.16 -23.75
N GLY A 16 5.74 -1.20 -22.82
CA GLY A 16 6.79 -0.23 -22.68
C GLY A 16 6.41 0.93 -21.75
N GLY A 17 7.44 1.51 -21.12
CA GLY A 17 7.29 2.51 -20.07
C GLY A 17 7.02 1.88 -18.69
N GLY A 18 6.81 2.74 -17.70
CA GLY A 18 6.61 2.32 -16.32
C GLY A 18 6.13 3.47 -15.42
N ILE A 19 5.78 3.12 -14.19
CA ILE A 19 5.44 4.07 -13.12
C ILE A 19 6.24 3.73 -11.87
N GLN A 20 6.66 4.75 -11.14
CA GLN A 20 7.31 4.59 -9.84
C GLN A 20 6.60 5.42 -8.78
N GLY A 21 6.62 4.94 -7.55
CA GLY A 21 6.13 5.63 -6.36
C GLY A 21 7.17 5.58 -5.24
N GLN A 22 7.25 6.65 -4.47
CA GLN A 22 8.23 6.82 -3.38
C GLN A 22 7.50 7.13 -2.07
N GLU A 23 7.97 6.55 -0.97
CA GLU A 23 7.40 6.61 0.37
C GLU A 23 5.88 6.39 0.42
N PHE A 24 5.37 5.49 -0.44
CA PHE A 24 3.96 5.16 -0.53
C PHE A 24 3.48 4.47 0.76
N ARG A 25 2.26 4.77 1.20
CA ARG A 25 1.72 4.26 2.47
C ARG A 25 0.41 3.53 2.26
N LEU A 26 0.32 2.34 2.84
CA LEU A 26 -0.90 1.53 2.83
C LEU A 26 -1.22 1.09 4.27
N ASP A 27 -2.49 1.22 4.66
CA ASP A 27 -2.98 0.70 5.93
C ASP A 27 -3.03 -0.84 5.85
N ILE A 28 -2.59 -1.52 6.91
CA ILE A 28 -2.61 -2.98 7.02
C ILE A 28 -3.24 -3.41 8.35
N ASP A 29 -4.11 -4.42 8.29
CA ASP A 29 -4.76 -5.00 9.48
C ASP A 29 -3.89 -6.06 10.19
N SER A 30 -2.76 -6.42 9.59
CA SER A 30 -1.82 -7.44 10.05
C SER A 30 -0.50 -6.82 10.52
N ASP A 31 0.29 -7.63 11.22
CA ASP A 31 1.64 -7.27 11.66
C ASP A 31 2.68 -7.30 10.53
N ASP A 32 2.36 -7.98 9.44
CA ASP A 32 3.18 -8.11 8.24
C ASP A 32 2.33 -8.25 6.96
N ILE A 33 2.96 -8.00 5.82
CA ILE A 33 2.38 -8.13 4.48
C ILE A 33 3.49 -8.46 3.47
N SER A 34 3.24 -9.40 2.57
CA SER A 34 4.22 -9.81 1.55
C SER A 34 4.36 -8.79 0.42
N ASP A 35 5.50 -8.81 -0.28
CA ASP A 35 5.74 -7.92 -1.42
C ASP A 35 4.79 -8.27 -2.60
N GLU A 36 4.45 -9.55 -2.76
CA GLU A 36 3.47 -10.02 -3.73
C GLU A 36 2.06 -9.49 -3.44
N GLU A 37 1.67 -9.40 -2.17
CA GLU A 37 0.40 -8.79 -1.78
C GLU A 37 0.38 -7.29 -2.03
N LEU A 38 1.46 -6.57 -1.71
CA LEU A 38 1.59 -5.15 -2.03
C LEU A 38 1.53 -4.90 -3.53
N ALA A 39 2.24 -5.69 -4.33
CA ALA A 39 2.18 -5.61 -5.78
C ALA A 39 0.74 -5.78 -6.29
N LYS A 40 -0.01 -6.76 -5.76
CA LYS A 40 -1.42 -6.97 -6.12
C LYS A 40 -2.29 -5.77 -5.75
N TYR A 41 -2.09 -5.16 -4.58
CA TYR A 41 -2.84 -3.96 -4.17
C TYR A 41 -2.57 -2.79 -5.11
N ILE A 42 -1.30 -2.51 -5.44
CA ILE A 42 -0.92 -1.44 -6.37
C ILE A 42 -1.64 -1.62 -7.72
N VAL A 43 -1.52 -2.82 -8.32
CA VAL A 43 -2.10 -3.10 -9.63
C VAL A 43 -3.63 -2.99 -9.60
N LYS A 44 -4.27 -3.54 -8.57
CA LYS A 44 -5.73 -3.56 -8.44
C LYS A 44 -6.30 -2.17 -8.17
N ASP A 45 -5.75 -1.45 -7.21
CA ASP A 45 -6.35 -0.20 -6.71
C ASP A 45 -6.08 0.97 -7.66
N MET A 46 -4.91 0.99 -8.31
CA MET A 46 -4.60 1.96 -9.37
C MET A 46 -5.16 1.54 -10.75
N ARG A 47 -5.77 0.36 -10.85
CA ARG A 47 -6.36 -0.20 -12.09
C ARG A 47 -5.36 -0.25 -13.26
N LEU A 48 -4.14 -0.68 -12.97
CA LEU A 48 -3.07 -0.76 -13.96
C LEU A 48 -3.33 -1.92 -14.93
N LEU A 49 -3.07 -1.68 -16.21
CA LEU A 49 -3.18 -2.67 -17.28
C LEU A 49 -1.80 -2.97 -17.85
N MET A 50 -1.65 -4.16 -18.45
CA MET A 50 -0.40 -4.60 -19.10
C MET A 50 0.83 -4.56 -18.18
N VAL A 51 0.63 -4.86 -16.89
CA VAL A 51 1.72 -4.95 -15.91
C VAL A 51 2.59 -6.17 -16.23
N GLY A 52 3.89 -5.96 -16.38
CA GLY A 52 4.88 -7.01 -16.56
C GLY A 52 5.51 -7.41 -15.24
N GLU A 53 6.24 -6.48 -14.62
CA GLU A 53 6.94 -6.70 -13.35
C GLU A 53 6.58 -5.60 -12.35
N VAL A 54 6.47 -5.97 -11.07
CA VAL A 54 6.34 -5.03 -9.96
C VAL A 54 7.44 -5.32 -8.96
N ARG A 55 8.24 -4.30 -8.64
CA ARG A 55 9.29 -4.38 -7.62
C ARG A 55 8.88 -3.53 -6.43
N ILE A 56 8.95 -4.12 -5.24
CA ILE A 56 8.78 -3.42 -3.96
C ILE A 56 10.16 -3.16 -3.38
N LEU A 57 10.39 -1.93 -2.93
CA LEU A 57 11.67 -1.45 -2.44
C LEU A 57 11.46 -0.71 -1.12
N ASN A 58 12.51 -0.66 -0.29
CA ASN A 58 12.54 0.10 0.96
C ASN A 58 11.33 -0.13 1.89
N LYS A 59 10.75 -1.35 1.87
CA LYS A 59 9.58 -1.72 2.67
C LYS A 59 9.89 -1.65 4.15
N ARG A 60 9.06 -0.95 4.91
CA ARG A 60 9.08 -0.91 6.38
C ARG A 60 7.68 -0.78 6.94
N ILE A 61 7.42 -1.47 8.05
CA ILE A 61 6.14 -1.35 8.76
C ILE A 61 6.31 -0.36 9.91
N ILE A 62 5.38 0.57 10.02
CA ILE A 62 5.31 1.55 11.09
C ILE A 62 4.00 1.37 11.87
N SER A 63 4.06 1.68 13.15
CA SER A 63 2.88 1.82 13.99
C SER A 63 2.58 3.30 14.14
N GLU A 64 1.50 3.78 13.52
CA GLU A 64 1.08 5.19 13.58
C GLU A 64 -0.33 5.24 14.19
N LYS A 65 -0.53 5.97 15.28
CA LYS A 65 -1.89 6.16 15.83
C LYS A 65 -2.72 6.90 14.77
N HIS A 66 -3.82 6.32 14.30
CA HIS A 66 -4.73 7.02 13.39
C HIS A 66 -5.21 8.34 14.01
N LYS A 67 -5.21 9.42 13.23
CA LYS A 67 -5.76 10.71 13.64
C LYS A 67 -7.30 10.72 13.74
N ARG A 68 -7.97 9.64 13.30
CA ARG A 68 -9.44 9.51 13.33
C ARG A 68 -9.84 8.51 14.41
N LYS A 69 -10.79 8.91 15.26
CA LYS A 69 -11.59 7.98 16.05
C LYS A 69 -12.50 7.18 15.09
N PRO A 70 -12.80 5.90 15.38
CA PRO A 70 -13.82 5.17 14.66
C PRO A 70 -15.14 5.95 14.69
N ALA A 71 -15.89 5.94 13.59
CA ALA A 71 -17.16 6.66 13.45
C ALA A 71 -18.25 6.19 14.44
N ASP A 72 -18.02 5.10 15.18
CA ASP A 72 -18.98 4.51 16.10
C ASP A 72 -18.95 5.12 17.51
N GLU A 73 -17.98 5.98 17.85
CA GLU A 73 -17.90 6.59 19.20
C GLU A 73 -18.83 7.80 19.41
N ASP A 74 -19.50 8.32 18.37
CA ASP A 74 -20.37 9.50 18.47
C ASP A 74 -21.87 9.16 18.68
N SER A 75 -22.22 7.90 18.93
CA SER A 75 -23.63 7.47 19.10
C SER A 75 -24.18 7.62 20.53
N GLU A 76 -23.35 8.02 21.50
CA GLU A 76 -23.78 8.21 22.89
C GLU A 76 -23.34 9.57 23.44
N LYS A 77 -24.01 10.65 23.02
CA LYS A 77 -24.20 11.85 23.84
C LYS A 77 -25.54 12.51 23.60
#